data_AF-A0A9D7SWT7-F1
#
_entry.id   AF-A0A9D7SWT7-F1
#
_cell.length_a   1.000
_cell.length_b   1.000
_cell.length_c   1.000
_cell.angle_alpha   90.00
_cell.angle_beta   90.00
_cell.angle_gamma   90.00
#
_symmetry.space_group_name_H-M   'P 1'
#
loop_
_entity.id
_entity.type
_entity.pdbx_description
1 polymer ?
#
loop_
_entity_poly.entity_id
_entity_poly.type
_entity_poly.pdbx_seq_one_letter_code
_entity_poly.pdbx_strand_id
1 'polypeptide(L)'
;MLNIRRFILSTSFLLIGILATIPFTATAQKSSIVQVHADKSSGYGVACGGPDLIVTALHVVSGKSTIMVVWQGKSAYADIEKIYKPSDLALLRLQTPLGIPFTHTLLRRTTIRHQYKFLGNAGQHCKYERKNNCT
;
A
#
# COMPACT_ATOMS: atom_id res chain seq x y z
N MET A 1 40.94 -53.27 28.47
CA MET A 1 41.52 -51.97 28.04
C MET A 1 40.51 -51.25 27.15
N LEU A 2 40.25 -50.00 27.51
CA LEU A 2 39.50 -48.88 26.90
C LEU A 2 38.31 -49.12 25.94
N ASN A 3 37.18 -48.56 26.35
CA ASN A 3 35.84 -48.64 25.78
C ASN A 3 35.58 -47.38 24.91
N ILE A 4 35.80 -47.46 23.59
CA ILE A 4 35.74 -46.32 22.64
C ILE A 4 34.37 -46.27 21.92
N ARG A 5 33.27 -46.20 22.68
CA ARG A 5 31.91 -46.17 22.06
C ARG A 5 31.00 -45.02 22.48
N ARG A 6 31.51 -43.99 23.18
CA ARG A 6 30.66 -42.93 23.74
C ARG A 6 30.82 -41.52 23.17
N PHE A 7 31.50 -41.34 22.03
CA PHE A 7 31.85 -39.98 21.58
C PHE A 7 31.18 -39.48 20.28
N ILE A 8 30.31 -40.27 19.63
CA ILE A 8 29.74 -39.88 18.32
C ILE A 8 28.30 -39.36 18.44
N LEU A 9 27.65 -39.45 19.60
CA LEU A 9 26.23 -39.08 19.75
C LEU A 9 25.97 -37.63 20.20
N SER A 10 27.00 -36.80 20.40
CA SER A 10 26.84 -35.48 21.03
C SER A 10 26.92 -34.29 20.08
N THR A 11 27.37 -34.45 18.83
CA THR A 11 27.64 -33.31 17.94
C THR A 11 26.54 -33.03 16.92
N SER A 12 25.62 -33.97 16.68
CA SER A 12 24.57 -33.82 15.65
C SER A 12 23.38 -32.92 16.06
N PHE A 13 23.24 -32.57 17.33
CA PHE A 13 22.12 -31.71 17.79
C PHE A 13 22.42 -30.20 17.76
N LEU A 14 23.69 -29.80 17.56
CA LEU A 14 24.08 -28.38 17.63
C LEU A 14 23.91 -27.61 16.31
N LEU A 15 23.71 -28.31 15.18
CA LEU A 15 23.68 -27.69 13.85
C LEU A 15 22.26 -27.30 13.36
N ILE A 16 21.20 -27.76 14.04
CA ILE A 16 19.81 -27.43 13.68
C ILE A 16 19.30 -26.17 14.42
N GLY A 17 19.96 -25.76 15.51
CA GLY A 17 19.53 -24.60 16.31
C GLY A 17 19.88 -23.22 15.73
N ILE A 18 20.82 -23.14 14.77
CA ILE A 18 21.35 -21.85 14.29
C ILE A 18 20.55 -21.27 13.10
N LEU A 19 19.73 -22.06 12.41
CA LEU A 19 18.93 -21.56 11.29
C LEU A 19 17.62 -20.85 11.69
N ALA A 20 17.25 -20.86 12.98
CA ALA A 20 15.97 -20.33 13.45
C ALA A 20 16.00 -18.85 13.89
N THR A 21 17.15 -18.16 13.77
CA THR A 21 17.31 -16.78 14.29
C THR A 21 17.62 -15.76 13.20
N ILE A 22 17.25 -16.00 11.94
CA ILE A 22 17.23 -14.92 10.96
C ILE A 22 15.99 -14.07 11.28
N PRO A 23 16.12 -12.85 11.83
CA PRO A 23 14.99 -11.97 11.92
C PRO A 23 14.57 -11.68 10.48
N PHE A 24 13.42 -12.23 10.07
CA PHE A 24 12.68 -11.70 8.93
C PHE A 24 12.31 -10.26 9.29
N THR A 25 13.24 -9.35 9.05
CA THR A 25 12.95 -7.94 8.96
C THR A 25 12.12 -7.80 7.69
N ALA A 26 10.81 -8.01 7.84
CA ALA A 26 9.85 -7.55 6.87
C ALA A 26 10.09 -6.06 6.74
N THR A 27 10.88 -5.68 5.73
CA THR A 27 11.09 -4.28 5.41
C THR A 27 9.69 -3.74 5.14
N ALA A 28 9.20 -2.89 6.05
CA ALA A 28 7.93 -2.23 5.90
C ALA A 28 8.04 -1.39 4.63
N GLN A 29 7.62 -1.98 3.51
CA GLN A 29 7.61 -1.33 2.22
C GLN A 29 6.79 -0.05 2.46
N LYS A 30 7.46 1.11 2.34
CA LYS A 30 6.89 2.45 2.58
C LYS A 30 5.80 2.70 1.54
N SER A 31 4.66 2.08 1.75
CA SER A 31 3.52 2.13 0.86
C SER A 31 2.81 3.44 1.10
N SER A 32 2.71 4.27 0.08
CA SER A 32 1.85 5.46 0.05
C SER A 32 0.37 5.11 -0.11
N ILE A 33 0.04 3.81 -0.24
CA ILE A 33 -1.32 3.32 -0.41
C ILE A 33 -1.99 3.23 0.95
N VAL A 34 -3.19 3.80 1.02
CA VAL A 34 -4.06 3.80 2.19
C VAL A 34 -5.37 3.11 1.87
N GLN A 35 -6.03 2.55 2.87
CA GLN A 35 -7.40 2.07 2.74
C GLN A 35 -8.37 3.20 3.10
N VAL A 36 -9.42 3.39 2.31
CA VAL A 36 -10.42 4.43 2.51
C VAL A 36 -11.76 3.75 2.78
N HIS A 37 -12.40 4.12 3.88
CA HIS A 37 -13.73 3.65 4.28
C HIS A 37 -14.68 4.84 4.33
N ALA A 38 -15.83 4.72 3.67
CA ALA A 38 -16.88 5.72 3.67
C ALA A 38 -18.23 5.03 3.87
N ASP A 39 -18.70 5.02 5.11
CA ASP A 39 -19.86 4.24 5.58
C ASP A 39 -19.76 2.75 5.19
N LYS A 40 -20.56 2.32 4.20
CA LYS A 40 -20.61 0.95 3.66
C LYS A 40 -19.72 0.74 2.43
N SER A 41 -19.09 1.80 1.94
CA SER A 41 -18.16 1.78 0.80
C SER A 41 -16.73 1.68 1.30
N SER A 42 -15.89 0.96 0.57
CA SER A 42 -14.46 0.92 0.85
C SER A 42 -13.67 0.85 -0.44
N GLY A 43 -12.48 1.42 -0.43
CA GLY A 43 -11.56 1.43 -1.55
C GLY A 43 -10.15 1.73 -1.09
N TYR A 44 -9.31 2.10 -2.05
CA TYR A 44 -7.93 2.48 -1.79
C TYR A 44 -7.69 3.92 -2.23
N GLY A 45 -6.73 4.55 -1.58
CA GLY A 45 -6.23 5.86 -1.94
C GLY A 45 -4.71 5.87 -1.95
N VAL A 46 -4.13 6.94 -2.47
CA VAL A 46 -2.69 7.16 -2.49
C VAL A 46 -2.38 8.53 -1.90
N ALA A 47 -1.43 8.58 -0.96
CA ALA A 47 -0.94 9.84 -0.42
C ALA A 47 -0.08 10.59 -1.46
N CYS A 48 -0.50 11.80 -1.86
CA CYS A 48 0.16 12.57 -2.90
C CYS A 48 0.04 14.09 -2.68
N GLY A 49 1.00 14.85 -3.20
CA GLY A 49 0.92 16.32 -3.26
C GLY A 49 1.22 17.07 -1.96
N GLY A 50 1.34 16.39 -0.83
CA GLY A 50 1.71 17.01 0.46
C GLY A 50 1.47 16.08 1.64
N PRO A 51 1.86 16.51 2.86
CA PRO A 51 1.46 15.82 4.07
C PRO A 51 -0.07 15.80 4.13
N ASP A 52 -0.62 14.65 4.51
CA ASP A 52 -2.05 14.48 4.81
C ASP A 52 -3.03 14.56 3.64
N LEU A 53 -2.53 14.64 2.41
CA LEU A 53 -3.33 14.64 1.20
C LEU A 53 -3.41 13.26 0.56
N ILE A 54 -4.62 12.82 0.23
CA ILE A 54 -4.90 11.50 -0.34
C ILE A 54 -5.79 11.65 -1.56
N VAL A 55 -5.41 11.02 -2.67
CA VAL A 55 -6.28 10.86 -3.83
C VAL A 55 -6.94 9.48 -3.78
N THR A 56 -8.26 9.46 -3.93
CA THR A 56 -9.05 8.23 -4.06
C THR A 56 -10.09 8.40 -5.18
N ALA A 57 -10.82 7.33 -5.50
CA ALA A 57 -11.88 7.39 -6.48
C ALA A 57 -13.12 8.08 -5.89
N LEU A 58 -13.75 8.96 -6.67
CA LEU A 58 -14.92 9.73 -6.23
C LEU A 58 -16.09 8.80 -5.88
N HIS A 59 -16.32 7.73 -6.64
CA HIS A 59 -17.36 6.76 -6.34
C HIS A 59 -17.20 6.09 -4.95
N VAL A 60 -16.00 6.05 -4.37
CA VAL A 60 -15.79 5.50 -3.02
C VAL A 60 -16.40 6.42 -1.96
N VAL A 61 -16.29 7.73 -2.15
CA VAL A 61 -16.61 8.75 -1.13
C VAL A 61 -17.84 9.59 -1.43
N SER A 62 -18.40 9.48 -2.65
CA SER A 62 -19.52 10.33 -3.09
C SER A 62 -20.77 10.15 -2.23
N GLY A 63 -21.26 11.26 -1.68
CA GLY A 63 -22.49 11.31 -0.87
C GLY A 63 -22.35 10.69 0.53
N LYS A 64 -21.13 10.58 1.05
CA LYS A 64 -20.83 10.01 2.37
C LYS A 64 -20.43 11.12 3.34
N SER A 65 -20.93 11.05 4.57
CA SER A 65 -20.67 12.07 5.60
C SER A 65 -19.38 11.82 6.37
N THR A 66 -18.98 10.56 6.50
CA THR A 66 -17.84 10.17 7.33
C THR A 66 -16.86 9.35 6.49
N ILE A 67 -15.66 9.89 6.31
CA ILE A 67 -14.58 9.23 5.56
C ILE A 67 -13.45 8.92 6.54
N MET A 68 -13.14 7.65 6.72
CA MET A 68 -12.05 7.17 7.56
C MET A 68 -10.95 6.56 6.68
N VAL A 69 -9.72 7.00 6.88
CA VAL A 69 -8.54 6.48 6.21
C VAL A 69 -7.76 5.63 7.18
N VAL A 70 -7.33 4.45 6.72
CA VAL A 70 -6.55 3.49 7.50
C VAL A 70 -5.21 3.24 6.83
N TRP A 71 -4.12 3.34 7.60
CA TRP A 71 -2.77 3.06 7.16
C TRP A 71 -1.94 2.42 8.27
N GLN A 72 -1.39 1.23 7.99
CA GLN A 72 -0.57 0.47 8.94
C GLN A 72 -1.21 0.32 10.35
N GLY A 73 -2.52 0.06 10.40
CA GLY A 73 -3.26 -0.10 11.65
C GLY A 73 -3.61 1.22 12.37
N LYS A 74 -3.16 2.37 11.86
CA LYS A 74 -3.59 3.70 12.32
C LYS A 74 -4.76 4.18 11.48
N SER A 75 -5.66 4.96 12.08
CA SER A 75 -6.79 5.57 11.38
C SER A 75 -6.91 7.06 11.66
N ALA A 76 -7.42 7.80 10.68
CA ALA A 76 -7.77 9.20 10.80
C ALA A 76 -9.00 9.52 9.95
N TYR A 77 -9.80 10.48 10.39
CA TYR A 77 -10.88 11.03 9.57
C TYR A 77 -10.31 11.97 8.52
N ALA A 78 -11.01 12.07 7.40
CA ALA A 78 -10.64 12.94 6.29
C ALA A 78 -11.85 13.71 5.77
N ASP A 79 -11.59 14.94 5.33
CA ASP A 79 -12.56 15.78 4.64
C ASP A 79 -12.28 15.80 3.14
N ILE A 80 -13.34 15.98 2.34
CA ILE A 80 -13.19 16.17 0.90
C ILE A 80 -12.67 17.58 0.65
N GLU A 81 -11.42 17.70 0.20
CA GLU A 81 -10.83 18.98 -0.17
C GLU A 81 -11.23 19.40 -1.58
N LYS A 82 -11.22 18.46 -2.54
CA LYS A 82 -11.56 18.75 -3.93
C LYS A 82 -12.13 17.54 -4.67
N ILE A 83 -13.09 17.80 -5.56
CA ILE A 83 -13.71 16.77 -6.40
C ILE A 83 -13.38 17.03 -7.88
N TYR A 84 -12.97 15.98 -8.57
CA TYR A 84 -12.69 15.97 -10.01
C TYR A 84 -13.64 14.98 -10.71
N LYS A 85 -14.91 15.39 -10.88
CA LYS A 85 -15.97 14.55 -11.46
C LYS A 85 -15.62 13.89 -12.81
N PRO A 86 -14.98 14.55 -13.80
CA PRO A 86 -14.73 13.94 -15.11
C PRO A 86 -13.75 12.76 -15.04
N SER A 87 -12.92 12.71 -14.00
CA SER A 87 -11.89 11.69 -13.81
C SER A 87 -12.24 10.67 -12.73
N ASP A 88 -13.44 10.79 -12.12
CA ASP A 88 -13.85 9.98 -10.97
C ASP A 88 -12.82 10.01 -9.83
N LEU A 89 -12.27 11.19 -9.52
CA LEU A 89 -11.29 11.37 -8.44
C LEU A 89 -11.80 12.34 -7.37
N ALA A 90 -11.42 12.07 -6.13
CA ALA A 90 -11.56 12.97 -4.99
C ALA A 90 -10.21 13.12 -4.30
N LEU A 91 -9.87 14.36 -3.96
CA LEU A 91 -8.77 14.72 -3.08
C LEU A 91 -9.34 14.86 -1.67
N LEU A 92 -8.77 14.10 -0.74
CA LEU A 92 -9.08 14.08 0.66
C LEU A 92 -7.94 14.72 1.45
N ARG A 93 -8.29 15.36 2.57
CA ARG A 93 -7.34 15.88 3.54
C ARG A 93 -7.59 15.24 4.89
N LEU A 94 -6.57 14.62 5.48
CA LEU A 94 -6.69 14.06 6.83
C LEU A 94 -6.82 15.19 7.85
N GLN A 95 -7.73 15.00 8.80
CA GLN A 95 -7.88 15.88 9.96
C GLN A 95 -6.72 15.70 10.95
N THR A 96 -6.22 14.46 11.07
CA THR A 96 -5.08 14.11 11.92
C THR A 96 -3.98 13.45 11.09
N PRO A 97 -2.72 13.93 11.17
CA PRO A 97 -1.63 13.36 10.39
C PRO A 97 -1.34 11.90 10.75
N LEU A 98 -1.20 11.04 9.72
CA LEU A 98 -0.87 9.62 9.89
C LEU A 98 0.62 9.30 9.66
N GLY A 99 1.40 10.26 9.17
CA GLY A 99 2.82 10.07 8.83
C GLY A 99 3.02 9.18 7.59
N ILE A 100 2.03 9.14 6.69
CA ILE A 100 2.09 8.36 5.45
C ILE A 100 3.18 8.95 4.55
N PRO A 101 4.12 8.15 4.03
CA PRO A 101 5.06 8.62 3.03
C PRO A 101 4.27 9.00 1.77
N PHE A 102 4.33 10.26 1.38
CA PHE A 102 3.64 10.74 0.18
C PHE A 102 4.62 10.87 -0.97
N THR A 103 4.11 10.65 -2.18
CA THR A 103 4.90 10.88 -3.39
C THR A 103 4.72 12.34 -3.79
N HIS A 104 5.81 13.09 -3.87
CA HIS A 104 5.81 14.32 -4.66
C HIS A 104 5.64 13.91 -6.10
N THR A 105 4.44 14.08 -6.65
CA THR A 105 4.22 13.92 -8.10
C THR A 105 4.92 15.07 -8.80
N LEU A 106 6.25 14.98 -8.90
CA LEU A 106 6.97 15.70 -9.93
C LEU A 106 6.40 15.16 -11.23
N LEU A 107 5.75 16.02 -12.01
CA LEU A 107 5.34 15.77 -13.38
C LEU A 107 6.59 15.54 -14.24
N ARG A 108 7.35 14.49 -13.94
CA ARG A 108 8.45 14.02 -14.77
C ARG A 108 7.74 13.24 -15.86
N ARG A 109 7.50 13.94 -16.98
CA ARG A 109 7.01 13.42 -18.25
C ARG A 109 7.62 12.04 -18.48
N THR A 110 6.89 10.99 -18.17
CA THR A 110 7.41 9.62 -18.27
C THR A 110 7.28 9.20 -19.72
N THR A 111 8.42 9.17 -20.41
CA THR A 111 8.56 8.52 -21.70
C THR A 111 8.10 7.07 -21.55
N ILE A 112 7.08 6.68 -22.32
CA ILE A 112 6.34 5.42 -22.22
C ILE A 112 7.29 4.24 -22.51
N ARG A 113 8.00 3.73 -21.50
CA ARG A 113 8.79 2.46 -21.55
C ARG A 113 8.89 1.71 -20.22
N HIS A 114 8.10 2.06 -19.20
CA HIS A 114 8.14 1.36 -17.92
C HIS A 114 6.86 0.57 -17.66
N GLN A 115 7.03 -0.69 -17.26
CA GLN A 115 5.95 -1.55 -16.79
C GLN A 115 5.39 -0.97 -15.49
N TYR A 116 4.08 -0.72 -15.46
CA TYR A 116 3.38 -0.25 -14.27
C TYR A 116 2.87 -1.48 -13.50
N LYS A 117 3.25 -1.59 -12.23
CA LYS A 117 2.65 -2.56 -11.30
C LYS A 117 1.45 -1.92 -10.62
N PHE A 118 0.25 -2.30 -11.04
CA PHE A 118 -0.97 -1.89 -10.36
C PHE A 118 -1.04 -2.63 -9.02
N LEU A 119 -1.04 -1.87 -7.93
CA LEU A 119 -1.21 -2.39 -6.58
C LEU A 119 -2.69 -2.27 -6.23
N GLY A 120 -3.49 -3.20 -6.75
CA GLY A 120 -4.91 -3.35 -6.46
C GLY A 120 -5.23 -4.80 -6.06
N ASN A 121 -6.29 -5.02 -5.30
CA ASN A 121 -6.69 -6.36 -4.86
C ASN A 121 -7.09 -7.24 -6.07
N ALA A 122 -6.73 -8.52 -6.03
CA ALA A 122 -6.89 -9.48 -7.11
C ALA A 122 -8.38 -9.76 -7.38
N GLY A 123 -8.98 -8.99 -8.30
CA GLY A 123 -10.40 -9.16 -8.67
C GLY A 123 -10.90 -8.17 -9.72
N GLN A 124 -10.22 -7.05 -9.93
CA GLN A 124 -10.58 -6.11 -11.00
C GLN A 124 -9.52 -6.14 -12.12
N HIS A 125 -9.83 -6.88 -13.17
CA HIS A 125 -9.09 -6.89 -14.42
C HIS A 125 -9.38 -5.57 -15.15
N CYS A 126 -8.60 -4.52 -14.89
CA CYS A 126 -8.71 -3.26 -15.64
C CYS A 126 -8.25 -3.49 -17.09
N LYS A 127 -9.18 -3.84 -17.98
CA LYS A 127 -8.96 -3.90 -19.42
C LYS A 127 -8.88 -2.46 -19.96
N TYR A 128 -7.67 -1.90 -20.02
CA TYR A 128 -7.45 -0.60 -20.65
C TYR A 128 -7.42 -0.79 -22.18
N GLU A 129 -8.58 -0.66 -22.82
CA GLU A 129 -8.70 -0.69 -24.28
C GLU A 129 -8.55 0.74 -24.82
N ARG A 130 -7.35 1.07 -25.28
CA ARG A 130 -7.04 2.36 -25.89
C ARG A 130 -7.69 2.40 -27.28
N LYS A 131 -8.88 2.98 -27.40
CA LYS A 131 -9.44 3.38 -28.70
C LYS A 131 -8.64 4.58 -29.21
N ASN A 132 -7.61 4.31 -30.00
CA ASN A 132 -6.98 5.31 -30.84
C ASN A 132 -7.89 5.51 -32.08
N ASN A 133 -8.70 6.56 -32.07
CA ASN A 133 -9.29 7.18 -33.27
C ASN A 133 -9.40 8.69 -32.97
N CYS A 134 -8.49 9.50 -33.50
CA CYS A 134 -8.56 10.21 -34.78
C CYS A 134 -9.28 11.56 -34.65
N THR A 135 -8.51 12.66 -34.74
CA THR A 135 -8.38 13.47 -35.96
C THR A 135 -7.09 14.28 -35.89
#